data_AF-A0A645F4C9-F1
#
_entry.id   AF-A0A645F4C9-F1
#
_cell.length_a   1.000
_cell.length_b   1.000
_cell.length_c   1.000
_cell.angle_alpha   90.00
_cell.angle_beta   90.00
_cell.angle_gamma   90.00
#
_symmetry.space_group_name_H-M   'P 1'
#
loop_
_entity.id
_entity.type
_entity.pdbx_description
1 polymer ?
#
loop_
_entity_poly.entity_id
_entity_poly.type
_entity_poly.pdbx_seq_one_letter_code
_entity_poly.pdbx_strand_id
1 'polypeptide(L)'
;MTNQIPREMGEDVPLIPPEQAGRNLGRLALDYDFTLYETFLTDILGHKQKWEESVQLIEQIDKFLGGFLQVIQNEDVAWLLTSDHGNIEDFTVKGHTKNSVPALSSSNRPMEWPQWTTLEDVTPSILELLS
;
A
#
# COMPACT_ATOMS: atom_id res chain seq x y z
N MET A 1 -2.29 8.18 -5.22
CA MET A 1 -3.43 8.12 -4.28
C MET A 1 -4.50 9.17 -4.54
N THR A 2 -4.36 10.42 -4.05
CA THR A 2 -5.45 11.42 -3.98
C THR A 2 -5.53 12.42 -5.13
N ASN A 3 -4.65 12.28 -6.13
CA ASN A 3 -4.36 13.28 -7.18
C ASN A 3 -3.73 14.60 -6.67
N GLN A 4 -3.32 14.68 -5.40
CA GLN A 4 -2.65 15.88 -4.89
C GLN A 4 -1.38 16.23 -5.69
N ILE A 5 -0.50 15.26 -5.93
CA ILE A 5 0.78 15.49 -6.61
C ILE A 5 0.59 15.88 -8.08
N PRO A 6 -0.21 15.17 -8.90
CA PRO A 6 -0.53 15.63 -10.25
C PRO A 6 -1.05 17.08 -10.28
N ARG A 7 -1.91 17.47 -9.34
CA ARG A 7 -2.40 18.87 -9.26
C ARG A 7 -1.30 19.87 -8.91
N GLU A 8 -0.40 19.52 -7.99
CA GLU A 8 0.79 20.34 -7.69
C GLU A 8 1.72 20.48 -8.89
N MET A 9 1.70 19.50 -9.81
CA MET A 9 2.41 19.52 -11.10
C MET A 9 1.65 20.24 -12.22
N GLY A 10 0.43 20.73 -11.97
CA GLY A 10 -0.37 21.50 -12.93
C GLY A 10 -1.39 20.70 -13.74
N GLU A 11 -1.59 19.41 -13.42
CA GLU A 11 -2.59 18.58 -14.08
C GLU A 11 -4.03 18.95 -13.67
N ASP A 12 -4.93 19.02 -14.66
CA ASP A 12 -6.36 19.25 -14.43
C ASP A 12 -7.08 17.94 -14.10
N VAL A 13 -6.81 17.44 -12.90
CA VAL A 13 -7.46 16.24 -12.35
C VAL A 13 -8.15 16.56 -11.02
N PRO A 14 -9.34 15.98 -10.75
CA PRO A 14 -10.04 16.24 -9.51
C PRO A 14 -9.26 15.65 -8.32
N LEU A 15 -9.18 16.41 -7.22
CA LEU A 15 -8.72 15.86 -5.95
C LEU A 15 -9.78 14.86 -5.45
N ILE A 16 -9.34 13.68 -5.02
CA ILE A 16 -10.22 12.66 -4.47
C ILE A 16 -9.84 12.34 -3.02
N PRO A 17 -10.82 12.07 -2.14
CA PRO A 17 -10.54 11.60 -0.79
C PRO A 17 -9.76 10.27 -0.81
N PRO A 18 -8.87 9.99 0.17
CA PRO A 18 -8.15 8.73 0.25
C PRO A 18 -9.06 7.51 0.22
N GLU A 19 -10.21 7.57 0.89
CA GLU A 19 -11.21 6.50 0.89
C GLU A 19 -11.77 6.24 -0.52
N GLN A 20 -11.96 7.30 -1.32
CA GLN A 20 -12.40 7.15 -2.71
C GLN A 20 -11.30 6.56 -3.59
N ALA A 21 -10.05 6.96 -3.37
CA ALA A 21 -8.91 6.36 -4.05
C ALA A 21 -8.79 4.86 -3.72
N GLY A 22 -9.00 4.48 -2.46
CA GLY A 22 -9.03 3.09 -2.00
C GLY A 22 -10.14 2.29 -2.67
N ARG A 23 -11.36 2.85 -2.73
CA ARG A 23 -12.48 2.23 -3.47
C ARG A 23 -12.16 2.05 -4.96
N ASN A 24 -11.44 2.98 -5.57
CA ASN A 24 -11.02 2.85 -6.97
C ASN A 24 -10.03 1.68 -7.13
N LEU A 25 -9.04 1.55 -6.24
CA LEU A 25 -8.15 0.39 -6.22
C LEU A 25 -8.93 -0.92 -6.03
N GLY A 26 -9.89 -0.95 -5.12
CA GLY A 26 -10.72 -2.14 -4.88
C GLY A 26 -11.48 -2.56 -6.13
N ARG A 27 -12.05 -1.63 -6.89
CA ARG A 27 -12.72 -1.93 -8.17
C ARG A 27 -11.75 -2.47 -9.22
N LEU A 28 -10.57 -1.86 -9.34
CA LEU A 28 -9.53 -2.38 -10.23
C LEU A 28 -9.15 -3.82 -9.84
N ALA A 29 -8.98 -4.11 -8.55
CA ALA A 29 -8.66 -5.45 -8.07
C ALA A 29 -9.73 -6.49 -8.41
N LEU A 30 -11.00 -6.09 -8.60
CA LEU A 30 -12.08 -7.00 -9.03
C LEU A 30 -12.12 -7.21 -10.55
N ASP A 31 -11.52 -6.31 -11.33
CA ASP A 31 -11.53 -6.34 -12.80
C ASP A 31 -10.33 -7.09 -13.40
N TYR A 32 -9.32 -7.44 -12.59
CA TYR A 32 -8.06 -8.05 -13.04
C TYR A 32 -7.62 -9.19 -12.12
N ASP A 33 -6.98 -10.23 -12.69
CA ASP A 33 -6.47 -11.38 -11.94
C ASP A 33 -5.35 -11.00 -10.94
N PHE A 34 -4.61 -9.93 -11.24
CA PHE A 34 -3.56 -9.39 -10.38
C PHE A 34 -3.50 -7.87 -10.49
N THR A 35 -3.47 -7.20 -9.34
CA THR A 35 -3.31 -5.74 -9.23
C THR A 35 -2.21 -5.42 -8.24
N LEU A 36 -1.20 -4.66 -8.68
CA LEU A 36 -0.15 -4.12 -7.82
C LEU A 36 -0.33 -2.60 -7.69
N TYR A 37 -0.32 -2.11 -6.46
CA TYR A 37 -0.31 -0.68 -6.15
C TYR A 37 0.88 -0.35 -5.25
N GLU A 38 1.62 0.68 -5.60
CA GLU A 38 2.74 1.19 -4.81
C GLU A 38 2.59 2.69 -4.50
N THR A 39 3.25 3.13 -3.43
CA THR A 39 3.41 4.54 -3.12
C THR A 39 4.80 4.81 -2.51
N PHE A 40 5.60 5.62 -3.19
CA PHE A 40 6.94 6.02 -2.76
C PHE A 40 6.95 7.29 -1.88
N LEU A 41 5.77 7.80 -1.51
CA LEU A 41 5.65 9.06 -0.78
C LEU A 41 6.16 8.99 0.65
N THR A 42 6.06 7.82 1.28
CA THR A 42 6.63 7.56 2.61
C THR A 42 8.13 7.75 2.57
N ASP A 43 8.82 7.19 1.58
CA ASP A 43 10.26 7.33 1.41
C ASP A 43 10.68 8.79 1.19
N ILE A 44 9.99 9.52 0.30
CA ILE A 44 10.26 10.94 0.04
C ILE A 44 10.18 11.79 1.31
N LEU A 45 9.14 11.57 2.14
CA LEU A 45 8.96 12.35 3.36
C LEU A 45 9.97 11.96 4.45
N GLY A 46 10.31 10.67 4.53
CA GLY A 46 11.34 10.16 5.43
C GLY A 46 12.72 10.73 5.14
N HIS A 47 13.17 10.75 3.89
CA HIS A 47 14.44 11.40 3.49
C HIS A 47 14.46 12.90 3.81
N LYS A 48 13.31 13.56 3.74
CA LYS A 48 13.17 14.98 4.08
C LYS A 48 13.01 15.24 5.58
N GLN A 49 12.92 14.19 6.39
CA GLN A 49 12.66 14.26 7.83
C GLN A 49 11.43 15.13 8.19
N LYS A 50 10.38 15.04 7.36
CA LYS A 50 9.10 15.74 7.53
C LYS A 50 8.14 14.94 8.41
N TRP A 51 8.28 15.07 9.72
CA TRP A 51 7.54 14.27 10.70
C TRP A 51 6.02 14.47 10.58
N GLU A 52 5.55 15.71 10.65
CA GLU A 52 4.12 16.04 10.63
C GLU A 52 3.45 15.59 9.33
N GLU A 53 4.09 15.81 8.18
CA GLU A 53 3.56 15.35 6.89
C GLU A 53 3.59 13.82 6.78
N SER A 54 4.55 13.14 7.40
CA SER A 54 4.61 11.68 7.41
C SER A 54 3.44 11.09 8.20
N VAL A 55 3.11 11.66 9.36
CA VAL A 55 1.92 11.27 10.13
C VAL A 55 0.65 11.46 9.29
N GLN A 56 0.49 12.62 8.64
CA GLN A 56 -0.65 12.89 7.77
C GLN A 56 -0.73 11.92 6.58
N LEU A 57 0.41 11.52 6.02
CA LEU A 57 0.44 10.53 4.94
C LEU A 57 0.02 9.15 5.43
N ILE A 58 0.49 8.72 6.61
CA ILE A 58 0.08 7.43 7.20
C ILE A 58 -1.43 7.42 7.47
N GLU A 59 -2.01 8.50 8.01
CA GLU A 59 -3.46 8.62 8.19
C GLU A 59 -4.23 8.56 6.86
N GLN A 60 -3.66 9.10 5.78
CA GLN A 60 -4.25 8.97 4.45
C GLN A 60 -4.15 7.55 3.91
N ILE A 61 -3.03 6.86 4.13
CA ILE A 61 -2.85 5.45 3.75
C ILE A 61 -3.87 4.57 4.50
N ASP A 62 -4.07 4.80 5.80
CA ASP A 62 -5.07 4.09 6.61
C ASP A 62 -6.48 4.24 6.03
N LYS A 63 -6.90 5.48 5.75
CA LYS A 63 -8.20 5.77 5.09
C LYS A 63 -8.31 5.14 3.70
N PHE A 64 -7.22 5.12 2.94
CA PHE A 64 -7.15 4.47 1.64
C PHE A 64 -7.35 2.96 1.76
N LEU A 65 -6.66 2.30 2.69
CA LEU A 65 -6.84 0.88 2.97
C LEU A 65 -8.28 0.59 3.43
N GLY A 66 -8.86 1.44 4.27
CA GLY A 66 -10.27 1.34 4.66
C GLY A 66 -11.23 1.40 3.46
N GLY A 67 -11.00 2.30 2.51
CA GLY A 67 -11.77 2.39 1.27
C GLY A 67 -11.60 1.17 0.37
N PHE A 68 -10.39 0.61 0.28
CA PHE A 68 -10.10 -0.63 -0.45
C PHE A 68 -10.85 -1.83 0.16
N LEU A 69 -10.69 -2.04 1.47
CA LEU A 69 -11.34 -3.14 2.20
C LEU A 69 -12.87 -3.04 2.13
N GLN A 70 -13.44 -1.83 2.14
CA GLN A 70 -14.88 -1.64 1.99
C GLN A 70 -15.43 -2.29 0.72
N VAL A 71 -14.66 -2.26 -0.38
CA VAL A 71 -15.05 -2.85 -1.67
C VAL A 71 -14.85 -4.35 -1.68
N ILE A 72 -13.70 -4.84 -1.19
CA ILE A 72 -13.31 -6.25 -1.38
C ILE A 72 -13.73 -7.20 -0.24
N GLN A 73 -14.17 -6.69 0.93
CA GLN A 73 -14.41 -7.50 2.14
C GLN A 73 -15.38 -8.69 1.95
N ASN A 74 -16.27 -8.64 0.96
CA ASN A 74 -17.22 -9.72 0.65
C ASN A 74 -16.93 -10.41 -0.68
N GLU A 75 -15.83 -10.05 -1.35
CA GLU A 75 -15.46 -10.50 -2.68
C GLU A 75 -14.27 -11.46 -2.60
N ASP A 76 -14.20 -12.40 -3.55
CA ASP A 76 -13.14 -13.41 -3.67
C ASP A 76 -11.77 -12.79 -4.02
N VAL A 77 -11.14 -12.16 -3.03
CA VAL A 77 -9.90 -11.40 -3.18
C VAL A 77 -8.93 -11.77 -2.06
N ALA A 78 -7.76 -12.23 -2.45
CA ALA A 78 -6.58 -12.28 -1.59
C ALA A 78 -5.81 -10.96 -1.71
N TRP A 79 -5.47 -10.33 -0.60
CA TRP A 79 -4.66 -9.12 -0.59
C TRP A 79 -3.44 -9.28 0.31
N LEU A 80 -2.38 -8.57 -0.05
CA LEU A 80 -1.12 -8.57 0.66
C LEU A 80 -0.63 -7.12 0.79
N LEU A 81 -0.05 -6.78 1.93
CA LEU A 81 0.54 -5.46 2.22
C LEU A 81 1.93 -5.65 2.80
N THR A 82 2.91 -5.01 2.17
CA THR A 82 4.29 -4.99 2.62
C THR A 82 4.95 -3.66 2.24
N SER A 83 6.22 -3.51 2.61
CA SER A 83 7.10 -2.39 2.24
C SER A 83 8.40 -2.98 1.71
N ASP A 84 9.08 -2.29 0.81
CA ASP A 84 10.39 -2.72 0.30
C ASP A 84 11.53 -2.41 1.27
N HIS A 85 11.34 -1.45 2.18
CA HIS A 85 12.25 -1.17 3.30
C HIS A 85 11.55 -0.35 4.42
N GLY A 86 12.28 -0.10 5.50
CA GLY A 86 11.92 0.90 6.52
C GLY A 86 12.51 2.28 6.20
N ASN A 87 11.89 3.33 6.72
CA ASN A 87 12.34 4.73 6.66
C ASN A 87 11.62 5.56 7.76
N ILE A 88 10.35 5.92 7.51
CA ILE A 88 9.58 6.87 8.35
C ILE A 88 9.22 6.37 9.74
N GLU A 89 9.48 5.11 10.08
CA GLU A 89 9.28 4.62 11.44
C GLU A 89 10.38 5.07 12.41
N ASP A 90 11.55 5.51 11.92
CA ASP A 90 12.67 5.97 12.76
C ASP A 90 13.42 7.16 12.14
N PHE A 91 13.03 8.37 12.55
CA PHE A 91 13.66 9.62 12.11
C PHE A 91 15.03 9.89 12.76
N THR A 92 15.48 9.06 13.71
CA THR A 92 16.83 9.17 14.28
C THR A 92 17.90 8.70 13.28
N VAL A 93 17.51 7.87 12.31
CA VAL A 93 18.34 7.42 11.20
C VAL A 93 18.15 8.35 10.01
N LYS A 94 19.25 8.75 9.36
CA LYS A 94 19.19 9.49 8.08
C LYS A 94 19.11 8.50 6.92
N GLY A 95 17.94 8.41 6.30
CA GLY A 95 17.68 7.51 5.18
C GLY A 95 17.01 6.21 5.62
N HIS A 96 17.21 5.13 4.86
CA HIS A 96 16.51 3.86 5.10
C HIS A 96 17.03 3.18 6.38
N THR A 97 16.14 2.43 7.02
CA THR A 97 16.47 1.61 8.19
C THR A 97 16.66 0.15 7.77
N LYS A 98 17.11 -0.68 8.71
CA LYS A 98 17.14 -2.15 8.57
C LYS A 98 16.03 -2.83 9.37
N ASN A 99 15.00 -2.06 9.77
CA ASN A 99 13.86 -2.62 10.47
C ASN A 99 13.09 -3.56 9.55
N SER A 100 12.50 -4.61 10.13
CA SER A 100 11.62 -5.49 9.39
C SER A 100 10.38 -4.73 8.91
N VAL A 101 9.93 -5.07 7.71
CA VAL A 101 8.74 -4.49 7.09
C VAL A 101 7.48 -5.31 7.42
N PRO A 102 6.27 -4.72 7.34
CA PRO A 102 5.04 -5.48 7.49
C PRO A 102 4.94 -6.61 6.45
N ALA A 103 4.35 -7.73 6.86
CA ALA A 103 3.95 -8.83 5.99
C ALA A 103 2.51 -9.20 6.37
N LEU A 104 1.56 -8.39 5.90
CA LEU A 104 0.14 -8.60 6.18
C LEU A 104 -0.52 -9.24 4.98
N SER A 105 -1.36 -10.23 5.22
CA SER A 105 -2.15 -10.85 4.18
C SER A 105 -3.51 -11.29 4.72
N SER A 106 -4.52 -11.28 3.85
CA SER A 106 -5.84 -11.80 4.17
C SER A 106 -6.62 -12.13 2.91
N SER A 107 -7.60 -13.02 3.06
CA SER A 107 -8.50 -13.46 2.01
C SER A 107 -9.83 -13.81 2.66
N ASN A 108 -10.92 -13.61 1.92
CA ASN A 108 -12.24 -14.06 2.32
C ASN A 108 -12.43 -15.57 2.08
N ARG A 109 -11.52 -16.23 1.35
CA ARG A 109 -11.48 -17.67 1.19
C ARG A 109 -10.40 -18.31 2.06
N PRO A 110 -10.66 -19.50 2.62
CA PRO A 110 -9.61 -20.31 3.21
C PRO A 110 -8.53 -20.60 2.17
N MET A 111 -7.29 -20.27 2.50
CA MET A 111 -6.12 -20.59 1.68
C MET A 111 -4.90 -20.84 2.58
N GLU A 112 -3.99 -21.66 2.07
CA GLU A 112 -2.68 -21.83 2.68
C GLU A 112 -1.81 -20.65 2.27
N TRP A 113 -1.36 -19.88 3.26
CA TRP A 113 -0.51 -18.73 3.00
C TRP A 113 0.95 -19.16 2.93
N PRO A 114 1.68 -18.80 1.87
CA PRO A 114 3.11 -19.01 1.81
C PRO A 114 3.82 -18.22 2.91
N GLN A 115 4.96 -18.74 3.37
CA GLN A 115 5.75 -18.11 4.43
C GLN A 115 6.68 -17.06 3.85
N TRP A 116 6.66 -15.86 4.41
CA TRP A 116 7.51 -14.75 3.99
C TRP A 116 8.59 -14.51 5.04
N THR A 117 9.84 -14.76 4.67
CA THR A 117 11.01 -14.46 5.51
C THR A 117 11.77 -13.26 4.98
N THR A 118 11.81 -13.12 3.66
CA THR A 118 12.50 -12.06 2.91
C THR A 118 11.60 -11.53 1.81
N LEU A 119 11.98 -10.38 1.23
CA LEU A 119 11.25 -9.80 0.09
C LEU A 119 11.34 -10.66 -1.17
N GLU A 120 12.37 -11.50 -1.29
CA GLU A 120 12.52 -12.44 -2.41
C GLU A 120 11.41 -13.50 -2.41
N ASP A 121 10.79 -13.75 -1.25
CA ASP A 121 9.70 -14.73 -1.10
C ASP A 121 8.36 -14.20 -1.62
N VAL A 122 8.18 -12.88 -1.75
CA VAL A 122 6.90 -12.25 -2.10
C VAL A 122 6.45 -12.62 -3.51
N THR A 123 7.34 -12.57 -4.49
CA THR A 123 6.99 -12.86 -5.89
C THR A 123 6.62 -14.33 -6.11
N PRO A 124 7.45 -15.32 -5.68
CA PRO A 124 7.07 -16.73 -5.76
C PRO A 124 5.75 -17.03 -5.06
N SER A 125 5.51 -16.39 -3.90
CA SER A 125 4.27 -16.52 -3.14
C SER A 125 3.04 -16.04 -3.90
N ILE A 126 3.13 -14.89 -4.58
CA ILE A 126 2.04 -14.38 -5.42
C ILE A 126 1.76 -15.36 -6.58
N LEU A 127 2.81 -15.90 -7.20
CA LEU A 127 2.64 -16.86 -8.30
C LEU A 127 1.97 -18.16 -7.85
N GLU A 128 2.28 -18.65 -6.65
CA GLU A 128 1.62 -19.82 -6.05
C GLU A 128 0.12 -19.57 -5.76
N LEU A 129 -0.24 -18.35 -5.36
CA LEU A 129 -1.63 -17.97 -5.12
C LEU A 129 -2.45 -17.80 -6.42
N LEU A 130 -1.78 -17.57 -7.56
CA LEU A 130 -2.42 -17.37 -8.87
C LEU A 130 -2.46 -18.64 -9.73
N SER A 131 -1.82 -19.73 -9.29
CA SER A 131 -1.77 -21.02 -10.00
C SER A 131 -2.93 -21.94 -9.65
#